data_AF-A0A815U6G0-F1
#
_entry.id   AF-A0A815U6G0-F1
#
_cell.length_a   1.000
_cell.length_b   1.000
_cell.length_c   1.000
_cell.angle_alpha   90.00
_cell.angle_beta   90.00
_cell.angle_gamma   90.00
#
_symmetry.space_group_name_H-M   'P 1'
#
loop_
_entity.id
_entity.type
_entity.pdbx_description
1 polymer ?
#
loop_
_entity_poly.entity_id
_entity_poly.type
_entity_poly.pdbx_seq_one_letter_code
_entity_poly.pdbx_strand_id
1 'polypeptide(L)'
;MRTEDIRYLQLHERLRQGQCSYEDYELLLTRVVGQPTVSLREPPWNQAPMLVFRNEIRTQLNHRSANHNAVEVGTNLILCVAQDFCKGKAVEEPALLKKLLELSDSKTEHLPSLLPLVPGMPVIITQNIATELGLINGMNGIFKQLVYDLDSVSTDSLSNTFPTNVQYMHWSKSVNQKLNVILKICNRNLSQYQ
;
A
#
# COMPACT_ATOMS: atom_id res chain seq x y z
N MET A 1 19.77 -17.38 -4.84
CA MET A 1 18.73 -18.42 -4.64
C MET A 1 17.78 -17.91 -3.55
N ARG A 2 16.45 -18.11 -3.64
CA ARG A 2 15.48 -17.49 -2.72
C ARG A 2 15.35 -18.19 -1.34
N THR A 3 15.80 -19.44 -1.21
CA THR A 3 15.86 -20.22 0.03
C THR A 3 16.82 -21.39 -0.13
N GLU A 4 17.38 -21.88 0.97
CA GLU A 4 18.30 -23.04 1.03
C GLU A 4 17.62 -24.30 1.57
N ASP A 5 16.36 -24.20 2.04
CA ASP A 5 15.59 -25.33 2.55
C ASP A 5 15.17 -26.28 1.42
N ILE A 6 15.91 -27.38 1.27
CA ILE A 6 15.68 -28.41 0.24
C ILE A 6 14.27 -29.00 0.34
N ARG A 7 13.78 -29.25 1.56
CA ARG A 7 12.46 -29.86 1.77
C ARG A 7 11.36 -28.92 1.28
N TYR A 8 11.50 -27.62 1.55
CA TYR A 8 10.60 -26.60 1.07
C TYR A 8 10.66 -26.43 -0.47
N LEU A 9 11.86 -26.49 -1.06
CA LEU A 9 12.02 -26.41 -2.52
C LEU A 9 11.33 -27.58 -3.24
N GLN A 10 11.47 -28.79 -2.70
CA GLN A 10 10.82 -29.99 -3.24
C GLN A 10 9.29 -29.92 -3.13
N LEU A 11 8.78 -29.49 -1.97
CA LEU A 11 7.34 -29.21 -1.78
C LEU A 11 6.83 -28.23 -2.84
N HIS A 12 7.54 -27.12 -3.07
CA HIS A 12 7.14 -26.09 -4.01
C HIS A 12 7.14 -26.57 -5.47
N GLU A 13 8.06 -27.47 -5.85
CA GLU A 13 8.03 -28.11 -7.17
C GLU A 13 6.81 -29.04 -7.33
N ARG A 14 6.53 -29.90 -6.35
CA ARG A 14 5.34 -30.78 -6.39
C ARG A 14 4.04 -29.99 -6.45
N LEU A 15 3.94 -28.88 -5.71
CA LEU A 15 2.80 -27.96 -5.77
C LEU A 15 2.56 -27.42 -7.20
N ARG A 16 3.62 -27.04 -7.92
CA ARG A 16 3.49 -26.55 -9.31
C ARG A 16 3.00 -27.61 -10.28
N GLN A 17 3.42 -28.86 -10.07
CA GLN A 17 3.05 -29.99 -10.94
C GLN A 17 1.72 -30.65 -10.54
N GLY A 18 1.09 -30.21 -9.45
CA GLY A 18 -0.11 -30.86 -8.91
C GLY A 18 0.13 -32.25 -8.32
N GLN A 19 1.35 -32.53 -7.84
CA GLN A 19 1.80 -33.84 -7.34
C GLN A 19 2.03 -33.84 -5.82
N CYS A 20 1.24 -33.07 -5.07
CA CYS A 20 1.38 -32.96 -3.61
C CYS A 20 1.09 -34.29 -2.92
N SER A 21 1.92 -34.66 -1.95
CA SER A 21 1.69 -35.82 -1.09
C SER A 21 0.97 -35.45 0.21
N TYR A 22 0.62 -36.45 1.02
CA TYR A 22 0.06 -36.20 2.36
C TYR A 22 1.09 -35.55 3.30
N GLU A 23 2.36 -35.91 3.17
CA GLU A 23 3.46 -35.31 3.92
C GLU A 23 3.65 -33.81 3.59
N ASP A 24 3.35 -33.42 2.36
CA ASP A 24 3.34 -32.01 1.94
C ASP A 24 2.24 -31.22 2.65
N TYR A 25 1.05 -31.82 2.76
CA TYR A 25 -0.08 -31.25 3.49
C TYR A 25 0.25 -31.07 4.98
N GLU A 26 0.76 -32.11 5.63
CA GLU A 26 1.21 -32.05 7.03
C GLU A 26 2.28 -30.99 7.25
N LEU A 27 3.25 -30.88 6.32
CA LEU A 27 4.28 -29.84 6.38
C LEU A 27 3.68 -28.43 6.30
N LEU A 28 2.67 -28.20 5.45
CA LEU A 28 1.98 -26.91 5.36
C LEU A 28 1.17 -26.61 6.63
N LEU A 29 0.57 -27.61 7.27
CA LEU A 29 -0.14 -27.44 8.54
C LEU A 29 0.77 -26.92 9.66
N THR A 30 2.07 -27.27 9.65
CA THR A 30 3.05 -26.69 10.60
C THR A 30 3.21 -25.16 10.48
N ARG A 31 2.70 -24.56 9.39
CA ARG A 31 2.79 -23.13 9.08
C ARG A 31 1.47 -22.39 9.25
N VAL A 32 0.41 -23.07 9.69
CA VAL A 32 -0.87 -22.42 10.01
C VAL A 32 -0.78 -21.81 11.42
N VAL A 33 -0.98 -20.50 11.50
CA VAL A 33 -1.04 -19.78 12.78
C VAL A 33 -2.35 -20.17 13.48
N GLY A 34 -2.29 -20.77 14.67
CA GLY A 34 -3.52 -21.23 15.35
C GLY A 34 -3.39 -21.83 16.74
N GLN A 35 -2.19 -22.14 17.25
CA GLN A 35 -1.95 -22.54 18.64
C GLN A 35 -0.62 -21.93 19.14
N PRO A 36 -0.52 -21.55 20.42
CA PRO A 36 0.03 -20.26 20.84
C PRO A 36 1.56 -20.29 20.83
N THR A 37 2.20 -19.44 20.03
CA THR A 37 3.65 -19.19 20.20
C THR A 37 4.13 -17.89 19.60
N VAL A 38 3.38 -17.27 18.69
CA VAL A 38 3.81 -16.05 18.01
C VAL A 38 2.76 -14.96 18.10
N SER A 39 3.16 -13.84 18.72
CA SER A 39 2.40 -12.60 18.74
C SER A 39 2.51 -11.92 17.39
N LEU A 40 1.37 -11.62 16.75
CA LEU A 40 1.33 -10.83 15.51
C LEU A 40 1.68 -9.35 15.74
N ARG A 41 1.77 -8.90 17.00
CA ARG A 41 2.15 -7.54 17.37
C ARG A 41 3.66 -7.35 17.47
N GLU A 42 4.42 -8.44 17.50
CA GLU A 42 5.86 -8.43 17.68
C GLU A 42 6.59 -8.72 16.36
N PRO A 43 7.81 -8.20 16.16
CA PRO A 43 8.63 -8.56 15.02
C PRO A 43 8.97 -10.06 14.99
N PRO A 44 9.12 -10.68 13.80
CA PRO A 44 8.97 -10.06 12.47
C PRO A 44 7.52 -10.01 11.97
N TRP A 45 6.55 -10.56 12.72
CA TRP A 45 5.18 -10.77 12.26
C TRP A 45 4.40 -9.47 12.08
N ASN A 46 4.65 -8.47 12.91
CA ASN A 46 4.08 -7.13 12.76
C ASN A 46 4.57 -6.37 11.52
N GLN A 47 5.59 -6.88 10.83
CA GLN A 47 6.14 -6.33 9.59
C GLN A 47 5.91 -7.25 8.38
N ALA A 48 5.31 -8.42 8.60
CA ALA A 48 5.10 -9.39 7.54
C ALA A 48 4.01 -8.89 6.57
N PRO A 49 4.25 -8.94 5.24
CA PRO A 49 3.21 -8.60 4.28
C PRO A 49 2.08 -9.63 4.31
N MET A 50 0.84 -9.17 4.20
CA MET A 50 -0.33 -10.04 4.06
C MET A 50 -0.66 -10.23 2.57
N LEU A 51 -0.82 -11.49 2.17
CA LEU A 51 -1.28 -11.86 0.83
C LEU A 51 -2.77 -12.23 0.90
N VAL A 52 -3.55 -11.72 -0.05
CA VAL A 52 -4.98 -11.98 -0.16
C VAL A 52 -5.37 -12.25 -1.60
N PHE A 53 -6.45 -13.00 -1.80
CA PHE A 53 -6.91 -13.40 -3.13
C PHE A 53 -7.57 -12.27 -3.93
N ARG A 54 -8.15 -11.28 -3.25
CA ARG A 54 -8.95 -10.21 -3.89
C ARG A 54 -8.36 -8.84 -3.61
N ASN A 55 -8.30 -8.00 -4.65
CA ASN A 55 -7.80 -6.64 -4.55
C ASN A 55 -8.63 -5.80 -3.58
N GLU A 56 -9.95 -5.98 -3.57
CA GLU A 56 -10.86 -5.26 -2.70
C GLU A 56 -10.56 -5.52 -1.21
N ILE A 57 -10.21 -6.78 -0.88
CA ILE A 57 -9.81 -7.14 0.48
C ILE A 57 -8.45 -6.51 0.84
N ARG A 58 -7.49 -6.51 -0.10
CA ARG A 58 -6.19 -5.85 0.09
C ARG A 58 -6.37 -4.37 0.38
N THR A 59 -7.19 -3.67 -0.40
CA THR A 59 -7.47 -2.24 -0.25
C THR A 59 -8.13 -1.96 1.11
N GLN A 60 -9.15 -2.74 1.49
CA GLN A 60 -9.78 -2.58 2.81
C GLN A 60 -8.82 -2.83 3.98
N LEU A 61 -7.96 -3.86 3.89
CA LEU A 61 -6.97 -4.13 4.93
C LEU A 61 -5.94 -3.00 5.03
N ASN A 62 -5.46 -2.49 3.90
CA ASN A 62 -4.53 -1.36 3.87
C ASN A 62 -5.16 -0.09 4.44
N HIS A 63 -6.44 0.20 4.12
CA HIS A 63 -7.16 1.34 4.69
C HIS A 63 -7.31 1.22 6.21
N ARG A 64 -7.70 0.03 6.70
CA ARG A 64 -7.80 -0.23 8.14
C ARG A 64 -6.45 -0.11 8.84
N SER A 65 -5.37 -0.61 8.22
CA SER A 65 -4.03 -0.51 8.77
C SER A 65 -3.56 0.95 8.84
N ALA A 66 -3.79 1.75 7.79
CA ALA A 66 -3.45 3.17 7.81
C ALA A 66 -4.23 3.92 8.91
N ASN A 67 -5.54 3.67 9.04
CA ASN A 67 -6.35 4.22 10.12
C ASN A 67 -5.82 3.84 11.52
N HIS A 68 -5.49 2.56 11.71
CA HIS A 68 -4.93 2.09 12.98
C HIS A 68 -3.60 2.77 13.30
N ASN A 69 -2.70 2.85 12.33
CA ASN A 69 -1.39 3.49 12.48
C ASN A 69 -1.53 4.99 12.79
N ALA A 70 -2.50 5.68 12.19
CA ALA A 70 -2.77 7.09 12.49
C ALA A 70 -3.12 7.29 13.97
N VAL A 71 -3.98 6.43 14.52
CA VAL A 71 -4.38 6.44 15.94
C VAL A 71 -3.19 6.09 16.84
N GLU A 72 -2.42 5.06 16.50
CA GLU A 72 -1.28 4.60 17.30
C GLU A 72 -0.15 5.64 17.37
N VAL A 73 0.15 6.31 16.24
CA VAL A 73 1.18 7.35 16.16
C VAL A 73 0.68 8.71 16.70
N GLY A 74 -0.65 8.88 16.83
CA GLY A 74 -1.25 10.14 17.29
C GLY A 74 -1.23 11.24 16.23
N THR A 75 -1.31 10.88 14.95
CA THR A 75 -1.27 11.82 13.82
C THR A 75 -2.57 11.77 13.02
N ASN A 76 -2.89 12.86 12.32
CA ASN A 76 -4.00 12.85 11.36
C ASN A 76 -3.72 11.92 10.19
N LEU A 77 -4.75 11.24 9.72
CA LEU A 77 -4.68 10.50 8.47
C LEU A 77 -4.66 11.49 7.29
N ILE A 78 -3.69 11.34 6.39
CA ILE A 78 -3.62 12.12 5.16
C ILE A 78 -4.30 11.31 4.06
N LEU A 79 -5.36 11.83 3.44
CA LEU A 79 -6.00 11.21 2.27
C LEU A 79 -5.66 12.00 1.02
N CYS A 80 -4.87 11.42 0.12
CA CYS A 80 -4.68 11.99 -1.20
C CYS A 80 -5.88 11.62 -2.08
N VAL A 81 -6.57 12.63 -2.59
CA VAL A 81 -7.75 12.47 -3.45
C VAL A 81 -7.31 12.44 -4.91
N ALA A 82 -7.74 11.41 -5.64
CA ALA A 82 -7.46 11.33 -7.07
C ALA A 82 -8.10 12.50 -7.82
N GLN A 83 -7.42 12.97 -8.87
CA GLN A 83 -7.94 13.95 -9.80
C GLN A 83 -8.11 13.32 -11.17
N ASP A 84 -9.37 13.19 -11.58
CA ASP A 84 -9.72 12.54 -12.83
C ASP A 84 -9.85 13.54 -13.98
N PHE A 85 -9.43 13.11 -15.16
CA PHE A 85 -9.50 13.88 -16.40
C PHE A 85 -10.22 13.09 -17.48
N CYS A 86 -11.12 13.76 -18.20
CA CYS A 86 -11.75 13.22 -19.41
C CYS A 86 -11.36 14.09 -20.60
N LYS A 87 -10.68 13.50 -21.59
CA LYS A 87 -10.19 14.21 -22.80
C LYS A 87 -9.40 15.48 -22.46
N GLY A 88 -8.54 15.40 -21.43
CA GLY A 88 -7.68 16.50 -20.99
C GLY A 88 -8.37 17.58 -20.14
N LYS A 89 -9.68 17.46 -19.88
CA LYS A 89 -10.42 18.36 -18.98
C LYS A 89 -10.64 17.69 -17.64
N ALA A 90 -10.42 18.43 -16.56
CA ALA A 90 -10.71 17.93 -15.21
C ALA A 90 -12.22 17.63 -15.10
N VAL A 91 -12.55 16.53 -14.43
CA VAL A 91 -13.94 16.22 -14.10
C VAL A 91 -14.34 17.10 -12.92
N GLU A 92 -15.33 17.98 -13.11
CA GLU A 92 -15.78 18.91 -12.06
C GLU A 92 -17.21 18.63 -11.60
N GLU A 93 -17.97 17.80 -12.34
CA GLU A 93 -19.36 17.47 -12.02
C GLU A 93 -19.43 16.66 -10.71
N PRO A 94 -20.07 17.16 -9.64
CA PRO A 94 -20.03 16.51 -8.32
C PRO A 94 -20.60 15.09 -8.30
N ALA A 95 -21.68 14.85 -9.05
CA ALA A 95 -22.31 13.54 -9.14
C ALA A 95 -21.39 12.49 -9.81
N LEU A 96 -20.61 12.91 -10.81
CA LEU A 96 -19.64 12.06 -11.48
C LEU A 96 -18.40 11.83 -10.61
N LEU A 97 -17.88 12.88 -9.97
CA LEU A 97 -16.77 12.78 -9.02
C LEU A 97 -17.07 11.78 -7.90
N LYS A 98 -18.27 11.85 -7.31
CA LYS A 98 -18.68 10.88 -6.29
C LYS A 98 -18.64 9.44 -6.81
N LYS A 99 -19.12 9.19 -8.03
CA LYS A 99 -19.08 7.86 -8.64
C LYS A 99 -17.65 7.39 -8.91
N LEU A 100 -16.74 8.28 -9.32
CA LEU A 100 -15.33 7.98 -9.56
C LEU A 100 -14.60 7.65 -8.26
N LEU A 101 -14.90 8.36 -7.17
CA LEU A 101 -14.38 8.08 -5.83
C LEU A 101 -14.86 6.73 -5.28
N GLU A 102 -16.04 6.26 -5.69
CA GLU A 102 -16.60 4.97 -5.29
C GLU A 102 -16.14 3.79 -6.16
N LEU A 103 -15.36 4.04 -7.23
CA LEU A 103 -14.83 2.97 -8.07
C LEU A 103 -13.82 2.10 -7.30
N SER A 104 -13.88 0.80 -7.56
CA SER A 104 -12.87 -0.13 -7.05
C SER A 104 -11.57 0.02 -7.83
N ASP A 105 -10.44 -0.18 -7.14
CA ASP A 105 -9.09 -0.13 -7.72
C ASP A 105 -8.93 -1.08 -8.92
N SER A 106 -9.71 -2.16 -8.95
CA SER A 106 -9.76 -3.11 -10.07
C SER A 106 -10.25 -2.49 -11.40
N LYS A 107 -10.95 -1.36 -11.35
CA LYS A 107 -11.47 -0.63 -12.52
C LYS A 107 -10.64 0.62 -12.87
N THR A 108 -9.63 0.94 -12.08
CA THR A 108 -8.82 2.17 -12.19
C THR A 108 -7.33 1.85 -12.33
N GLU A 109 -6.99 0.79 -13.05
CA GLU A 109 -5.60 0.35 -13.25
C GLU A 109 -4.84 0.12 -11.92
N HIS A 110 -5.55 -0.31 -10.88
CA HIS A 110 -5.02 -0.51 -9.54
C HIS A 110 -4.58 0.78 -8.81
N LEU A 111 -5.04 1.94 -9.28
CA LEU A 111 -4.85 3.23 -8.61
C LEU A 111 -6.06 3.52 -7.71
N PRO A 112 -5.86 3.74 -6.40
CA PRO A 112 -6.95 4.04 -5.50
C PRO A 112 -7.44 5.47 -5.71
N SER A 113 -8.77 5.67 -5.71
CA SER A 113 -9.37 7.01 -5.77
C SER A 113 -9.09 7.84 -4.50
N LEU A 114 -8.86 7.16 -3.37
CA LEU A 114 -8.43 7.74 -2.10
C LEU A 114 -7.21 6.97 -1.59
N LEU A 115 -6.06 7.64 -1.51
CA LEU A 115 -4.82 7.03 -1.02
C LEU A 115 -4.55 7.48 0.42
N PRO A 116 -4.76 6.62 1.43
CA PRO A 116 -4.39 6.92 2.81
C PRO A 116 -2.90 6.84 3.05
N LEU A 117 -2.37 7.87 3.71
CA LEU A 117 -0.97 8.03 4.07
C LEU A 117 -0.82 8.42 5.54
N VAL A 118 0.11 7.75 6.22
CA VAL A 118 0.51 8.04 7.60
C VAL A 118 2.02 7.92 7.70
N PRO A 119 2.74 8.93 8.23
CA PRO A 119 4.19 8.84 8.42
C PRO A 119 4.61 7.54 9.10
N GLY A 120 5.60 6.86 8.53
CA GLY A 120 6.08 5.57 9.02
C GLY A 120 5.43 4.34 8.37
N MET A 121 4.35 4.49 7.60
CA MET A 121 3.72 3.34 6.96
C MET A 121 4.57 2.77 5.80
N PRO A 122 4.57 1.44 5.61
CA PRO A 122 5.20 0.82 4.45
C PRO A 122 4.40 1.14 3.17
N VAL A 123 5.12 1.43 2.09
CA VAL A 123 4.57 1.71 0.77
C VAL A 123 5.35 0.99 -0.31
N ILE A 124 4.71 0.78 -1.47
CA ILE A 124 5.32 0.16 -2.65
C ILE A 124 5.22 1.13 -3.81
N ILE A 125 6.31 1.31 -4.55
CA ILE A 125 6.32 2.04 -5.81
C ILE A 125 5.63 1.19 -6.88
N THR A 126 4.65 1.73 -7.58
CA THR A 126 3.87 1.01 -8.61
C THR A 126 4.30 1.31 -10.04
N GLN A 127 5.21 2.27 -10.24
CA GLN A 127 5.66 2.72 -11.56
C GLN A 127 7.20 2.81 -11.63
N ASN A 128 7.74 2.69 -12.84
CA ASN A 128 9.17 2.92 -13.06
C ASN A 128 9.41 4.42 -13.17
N ILE A 129 10.04 5.00 -12.14
CA ILE A 129 10.27 6.45 -12.06
C ILE A 129 11.67 6.79 -12.55
N ALA A 130 12.68 6.10 -12.01
CA ALA A 130 14.09 6.31 -12.31
C ALA A 130 14.83 4.98 -12.16
N THR A 131 14.80 4.16 -13.21
CA THR A 131 15.35 2.79 -13.23
C THR A 131 16.85 2.76 -12.90
N GLU A 132 17.57 3.78 -13.34
CA GLU A 132 18.99 4.02 -13.13
C GLU A 132 19.33 4.32 -11.66
N LEU A 133 18.36 4.84 -10.89
CA LEU A 133 18.46 5.05 -9.45
C LEU A 133 17.84 3.90 -8.65
N GLY A 134 17.36 2.85 -9.34
CA GLY A 134 16.65 1.73 -8.74
C GLY A 134 15.20 2.02 -8.35
N LEU A 135 14.64 3.20 -8.66
CA LEU A 135 13.24 3.54 -8.36
C LEU A 135 12.31 2.87 -9.38
N ILE A 136 12.02 1.59 -9.12
CA ILE A 136 11.27 0.70 -10.01
C ILE A 136 9.98 0.20 -9.37
N ASN A 137 9.06 -0.28 -10.20
CA ASN A 137 7.85 -0.95 -9.74
C ASN A 137 8.19 -2.16 -8.82
N GLY A 138 7.51 -2.25 -7.68
CA GLY A 138 7.69 -3.28 -6.66
C GLY A 138 8.71 -2.92 -5.59
N MET A 139 9.37 -1.76 -5.67
CA MET A 139 10.29 -1.30 -4.63
C MET A 139 9.55 -0.90 -3.35
N ASN A 140 10.01 -1.43 -2.22
CA ASN A 140 9.50 -1.09 -0.89
C ASN A 140 10.12 0.22 -0.36
N GLY A 141 9.30 1.03 0.30
CA GLY A 141 9.72 2.21 1.02
C GLY A 141 8.90 2.43 2.28
N ILE A 142 9.29 3.44 3.04
CA ILE A 142 8.55 3.97 4.19
C ILE A 142 8.13 5.38 3.83
N PHE A 143 6.84 5.66 3.87
CA PHE A 143 6.34 7.01 3.71
C PHE A 143 6.82 7.88 4.87
N LYS A 144 7.45 9.02 4.58
CA LYS A 144 7.99 9.93 5.60
C LYS A 144 7.11 11.14 5.80
N GLN A 145 6.80 11.83 4.71
CA GLN A 145 6.09 13.09 4.77
C GLN A 145 5.48 13.40 3.41
N LEU A 146 4.36 14.10 3.41
CA LEU A 146 3.83 14.80 2.25
C LEU A 146 4.15 16.28 2.39
N VAL A 147 4.72 16.87 1.34
CA VAL A 147 4.95 18.31 1.25
C VAL A 147 3.91 18.89 0.29
N TYR A 148 3.13 19.83 0.80
CA TYR A 148 1.97 20.42 0.15
C TYR A 148 1.80 21.87 0.59
N ASP A 149 1.05 22.64 -0.20
CA ASP A 149 0.63 24.00 0.13
C ASP A 149 -0.69 23.98 0.91
N LEU A 150 -0.89 24.95 1.80
CA LEU A 150 -2.09 25.00 2.66
C LEU A 150 -3.40 25.04 1.87
N ASP A 151 -3.40 25.65 0.70
CA ASP A 151 -4.56 25.72 -0.21
C ASP A 151 -4.96 24.35 -0.79
N SER A 152 -4.08 23.35 -0.69
CA SER A 152 -4.32 21.97 -1.14
C SER A 152 -5.06 21.13 -0.10
N VAL A 153 -5.26 21.66 1.11
CA VAL A 153 -5.88 20.95 2.23
C VAL A 153 -7.36 21.30 2.31
N SER A 154 -8.20 20.27 2.36
CA SER A 154 -9.60 20.37 2.80
C SER A 154 -9.83 19.49 4.03
N THR A 155 -10.71 19.95 4.92
CA THR A 155 -11.24 19.17 6.04
C THR A 155 -12.66 18.66 5.78
N ASP A 156 -13.25 19.01 4.63
CA ASP A 156 -14.59 18.60 4.29
C ASP A 156 -14.62 17.10 4.03
N SER A 157 -15.52 16.39 4.72
CA SER A 157 -15.62 14.94 4.57
C SER A 157 -16.10 14.57 3.17
N LEU A 158 -15.23 13.93 2.40
CA LEU A 158 -15.54 13.38 1.07
C LEU A 158 -15.99 11.91 1.14
N SER A 159 -15.73 11.25 2.28
CA SER A 159 -16.04 9.83 2.45
C SER A 159 -16.39 9.50 3.89
N ASN A 160 -17.45 8.72 4.08
CA ASN A 160 -17.80 8.15 5.39
C ASN A 160 -16.89 6.98 5.80
N THR A 161 -15.94 6.58 4.94
CA THR A 161 -15.05 5.43 5.16
C THR A 161 -13.95 5.71 6.19
N PHE A 162 -13.64 6.97 6.44
CA PHE A 162 -12.52 7.40 7.29
C PHE A 162 -13.01 8.20 8.52
N PRO A 163 -12.26 8.20 9.64
CA PRO A 163 -12.68 8.86 10.88
C PRO A 163 -12.66 10.40 10.80
N THR A 164 -13.07 11.08 11.87
CA THR A 164 -13.27 12.54 11.94
C THR A 164 -11.99 13.38 11.87
N ASN A 165 -10.82 12.75 11.96
CA ASN A 165 -9.50 13.37 12.05
C ASN A 165 -8.65 13.07 10.80
N VAL A 166 -9.17 13.52 9.66
CA VAL A 166 -8.63 13.30 8.32
C VAL A 166 -8.33 14.64 7.66
N GLN A 167 -7.19 14.73 6.98
CA GLN A 167 -6.86 15.84 6.09
C GLN A 167 -6.95 15.36 4.65
N TYR A 168 -7.86 15.94 3.87
CA TYR A 168 -8.02 15.64 2.45
C TYR A 168 -7.07 16.52 1.65
N MET A 169 -6.23 15.89 0.85
CA MET A 169 -5.23 16.56 0.01
C MET A 169 -5.71 16.51 -1.43
N HIS A 170 -5.99 17.69 -1.98
CA HIS A 170 -6.33 17.88 -3.38
C HIS A 170 -5.13 18.43 -4.13
N TRP A 171 -5.04 18.10 -5.42
CA TRP A 171 -4.06 18.75 -6.27
C TRP A 171 -4.50 20.18 -6.62
N SER A 172 -3.63 21.17 -6.37
CA SER A 172 -3.87 22.57 -6.70
C SER A 172 -3.10 23.02 -7.95
N LYS A 173 -3.74 23.82 -8.81
CA LYS A 173 -3.14 24.41 -10.04
C LYS A 173 -2.35 25.70 -9.77
N SER A 174 -2.41 26.23 -8.55
CA SER A 174 -1.79 27.52 -8.21
C SER A 174 -0.26 27.40 -8.28
N VAL A 175 0.32 27.83 -9.41
CA VAL A 175 1.75 28.19 -9.62
C VAL A 175 2.77 27.05 -9.38
N ASN A 176 3.16 26.33 -10.44
CA ASN A 176 4.41 25.53 -10.53
C ASN A 176 4.75 24.54 -9.38
N GLN A 177 3.84 24.28 -8.45
CA GLN A 177 4.11 23.54 -7.22
C GLN A 177 3.49 22.14 -7.31
N LYS A 178 4.33 21.13 -7.07
CA LYS A 178 3.97 19.71 -7.10
C LYS A 178 3.72 19.23 -5.68
N LEU A 179 2.69 18.41 -5.49
CA LEU A 179 2.60 17.54 -4.32
C LEU A 179 3.84 16.65 -4.31
N ASN A 180 4.72 16.85 -3.32
CA ASN A 180 5.97 16.09 -3.21
C ASN A 180 5.82 15.05 -2.12
N VAL A 181 5.99 13.78 -2.49
CA VAL A 181 5.98 12.65 -1.56
C VAL A 181 7.42 12.33 -1.19
N ILE A 182 7.74 12.42 0.11
CA ILE A 182 9.05 12.03 0.64
C ILE A 182 8.98 10.58 1.09
N LEU A 183 9.78 9.72 0.46
CA LEU A 183 9.90 8.30 0.79
C LEU A 183 11.31 7.99 1.30
N LYS A 184 11.41 7.21 2.38
CA LYS A 184 12.64 6.52 2.75
C LYS A 184 12.66 5.16 2.06
N ILE A 185 13.53 4.99 1.07
CA ILE A 185 13.65 3.73 0.34
C ILE A 185 14.37 2.70 1.20
N CYS A 186 13.77 1.51 1.34
CA CYS A 186 14.37 0.38 2.05
C CYS A 186 15.33 -0.35 1.11
N ASN A 187 16.50 0.23 0.86
CA ASN A 187 17.48 -0.38 -0.02
C ASN A 187 18.28 -1.44 0.75
N ARG A 188 18.17 -2.72 0.37
CA ARG A 188 18.98 -3.82 0.96
C ARG A 188 20.39 -3.93 0.37
N ASN A 189 20.71 -3.19 -0.71
CA ASN A 189 21.92 -3.42 -1.53
C ASN A 189 22.91 -2.25 -1.62
N LEU A 190 22.77 -1.17 -0.83
CA LEU A 190 23.73 -0.04 -0.89
C LEU A 190 25.10 -0.36 -0.27
N SER A 191 25.30 -1.53 0.34
CA SER A 191 26.61 -1.98 0.84
C SER A 191 27.54 -2.55 -0.25
N GLN A 192 27.13 -2.58 -1.52
CA GLN A 192 27.96 -3.06 -2.64
C GLN A 192 28.56 -1.94 -3.50
N TYR A 193 28.37 -0.67 -3.14
CA TYR A 193 28.90 0.50 -3.88
C TYR A 193 29.64 1.50 -2.98
N GLN A 194 30.34 1.01 -1.95
CA GLN A 194 31.35 1.77 -1.20
C GLN A 194 32.69 1.08 -1.26
#